data_AF-A0A9D2WPV8-F1
#
_entry.id   AF-A0A9D2WPV8-F1
#
_cell.length_a   1.000
_cell.length_b   1.000
_cell.length_c   1.000
_cell.angle_alpha   90.00
_cell.angle_beta   90.00
_cell.angle_gamma   90.00
#
_symmetry.space_group_name_H-M   'P 1'
#
loop_
_entity.id
_entity.type
_entity.pdbx_description
1 polymer ?
#
loop_
_entity_poly.entity_id
_entity_poly.type
_entity_poly.pdbx_seq_one_letter_code
_entity_poly.pdbx_strand_id
1 'polypeptide(L)'
;MAGILDLAQLNLTRLLYELYSAQQCSFFMEDAMKKTMDRYCLSEQQAIELARLLMKEELISTKGFLPSVFLRPQYIHNFPIVLSAKAIKLLRKKQRGQ
;
A
#
# COMPACT_ATOMS: atom_id res chain seq x y z
N MET A 1 18.66 12.99 8.15
CA MET A 1 18.77 11.58 7.70
C MET A 1 17.82 10.72 8.53
N ALA A 2 16.51 10.78 8.25
CA ALA A 2 15.47 10.10 9.04
C ALA A 2 14.56 9.18 8.18
N GLY A 3 15.05 8.73 7.02
CA GLY A 3 14.18 8.13 5.99
C GLY A 3 14.10 6.60 5.96
N ILE A 4 15.04 5.88 6.60
CA ILE A 4 15.19 4.41 6.45
C ILE A 4 14.64 3.64 7.67
N LEU A 5 14.47 4.30 8.83
CA LEU A 5 14.20 3.63 10.10
C LEU A 5 12.72 3.34 10.40
N ASP A 6 11.76 3.99 9.72
CA ASP A 6 10.34 3.85 10.10
C ASP A 6 9.55 2.80 9.27
N LEU A 7 10.04 2.41 8.09
CA LEU A 7 9.43 1.30 7.32
C LEU A 7 9.59 -0.05 8.03
N ALA A 8 10.67 -0.23 8.81
CA ALA A 8 10.93 -1.43 9.60
C ALA A 8 10.03 -1.51 10.85
N GLN A 9 9.63 -0.36 11.43
CA GLN A 9 8.65 -0.29 12.51
C GLN A 9 7.21 -0.29 12.02
N LEU A 10 6.99 0.04 10.74
CA LEU A 10 5.70 -0.09 10.11
C LEU A 10 5.29 -1.57 10.09
N ASN A 11 4.36 -1.92 10.97
CA ASN A 11 3.73 -3.22 10.95
C ASN A 11 3.06 -3.40 9.58
N LEU A 12 3.71 -4.16 8.69
CA LEU A 12 3.21 -4.47 7.33
C LEU A 12 1.74 -4.88 7.36
N THR A 13 1.33 -5.63 8.38
CA THR A 13 -0.08 -6.00 8.57
C THR A 13 -1.02 -4.81 8.79
N ARG A 14 -0.60 -3.82 9.59
CA ARG A 14 -1.40 -2.63 9.87
C ARG A 14 -1.54 -1.78 8.60
N LEU A 15 -0.46 -1.64 7.84
CA LEU A 15 -0.51 -0.99 6.54
C LEU A 15 -1.44 -1.71 5.55
N LEU A 16 -1.35 -3.04 5.47
CA LEU A 16 -2.27 -3.83 4.64
C LEU A 16 -3.74 -3.66 5.08
N TYR A 17 -3.99 -3.58 6.40
CA TYR A 17 -5.34 -3.37 6.93
C TYR A 17 -5.86 -1.98 6.57
N GLU A 18 -5.02 -0.95 6.65
CA GLU A 18 -5.42 0.40 6.31
C GLU A 18 -5.62 0.57 4.80
N LEU A 19 -4.79 -0.06 3.97
CA LEU A 19 -5.02 -0.13 2.53
C LEU A 19 -6.33 -0.85 2.21
N TYR A 20 -6.63 -1.95 2.92
CA TYR A 20 -7.90 -2.67 2.79
C TYR A 20 -9.10 -1.82 3.21
N SER A 21 -9.00 -1.13 4.35
CA SER A 21 -10.05 -0.23 4.82
C SER A 21 -10.24 0.96 3.88
N ALA A 22 -9.16 1.55 3.38
CA ALA A 22 -9.20 2.63 2.42
C ALA A 22 -9.85 2.20 1.10
N GLN A 23 -9.60 0.97 0.63
CA GLN A 23 -10.29 0.38 -0.53
C GLN A 23 -11.79 0.18 -0.27
N GLN A 24 -12.17 -0.33 0.89
CA GLN A 24 -13.58 -0.57 1.21
C GLN A 24 -14.38 0.71 1.44
N CYS A 25 -13.73 1.77 1.92
CA CYS A 25 -14.36 3.05 2.26
C CYS A 25 -14.19 4.14 1.18
N SER A 26 -13.51 3.85 0.06
CA SER A 26 -13.32 4.81 -1.02
C SER A 26 -13.99 4.32 -2.29
N PHE A 27 -14.80 5.18 -2.91
CA PHE A 27 -15.42 4.90 -4.21
C PHE A 27 -14.37 4.79 -5.34
N PHE A 28 -13.27 5.54 -5.22
CA PHE A 28 -12.15 5.53 -6.14
C PHE A 28 -10.93 4.85 -5.50
N MET A 29 -10.42 3.80 -6.15
CA MET A 29 -9.25 3.05 -5.68
C MET A 29 -7.95 3.87 -5.73
N GLU A 30 -7.94 4.93 -6.54
CA GLU A 30 -6.81 5.84 -6.74
C GLU A 30 -6.53 6.69 -5.50
N ASP A 31 -7.51 6.87 -4.61
CA ASP A 31 -7.39 7.69 -3.40
C ASP A 31 -6.73 6.93 -2.24
N ALA A 32 -6.66 5.59 -2.31
CA ALA A 32 -6.12 4.76 -1.24
C ALA A 32 -4.62 5.00 -1.00
N MET A 33 -3.83 5.20 -2.06
CA MET A 33 -2.41 5.49 -1.92
C MET A 33 -2.18 6.87 -1.32
N LYS A 34 -2.87 7.90 -1.83
CA LYS A 34 -2.84 9.26 -1.28
C LYS A 34 -3.17 9.28 0.22
N LYS A 35 -4.27 8.65 0.63
CA LYS A 35 -4.65 8.54 2.05
C LYS A 35 -3.58 7.84 2.90
N THR A 36 -2.94 6.82 2.36
CA THR A 36 -1.86 6.10 3.06
C THR A 36 -0.63 6.99 3.20
N MET A 37 -0.28 7.74 2.16
CA MET A 37 0.83 8.70 2.21
C MET A 37 0.56 9.81 3.24
N ASP A 38 -0.63 10.41 3.22
CA ASP A 38 -1.02 11.48 4.15
C ASP A 38 -1.00 10.99 5.61
N ARG A 39 -1.48 9.76 5.85
CA ARG A 39 -1.58 9.19 7.19
C ARG A 39 -0.24 8.82 7.82
N TYR A 40 0.70 8.35 6.99
CA TYR A 40 2.04 7.94 7.43
C TYR A 40 3.11 9.01 7.14
N CYS A 41 2.70 10.21 6.70
CA CYS A 41 3.59 11.29 6.29
C CYS A 41 4.70 10.80 5.31
N LEU A 42 4.34 9.92 4.38
CA LEU A 42 5.30 9.34 3.44
C LEU A 42 5.64 10.33 2.34
N SER A 43 6.93 10.46 2.06
CA SER A 43 7.39 11.11 0.83
C SER A 43 7.01 10.28 -0.41
N GLU A 44 6.93 10.92 -1.58
CA GLU A 44 6.65 10.22 -2.83
C GLU A 44 7.66 9.11 -3.12
N GLN A 45 8.94 9.32 -2.78
CA GLN A 45 9.98 8.31 -2.93
C GLN A 45 9.72 7.10 -2.02
N GLN A 46 9.39 7.33 -0.75
CA GLN A 46 9.05 6.24 0.17
C GLN A 46 7.79 5.50 -0.27
N ALA A 47 6.79 6.19 -0.81
CA ALA A 47 5.57 5.57 -1.34
C ALA A 47 5.86 4.69 -2.56
N ILE A 48 6.77 5.10 -3.44
CA ILE A 48 7.23 4.28 -4.58
C ILE A 48 7.97 3.04 -4.08
N GLU A 49 8.87 3.17 -3.11
CA GLU A 49 9.59 2.04 -2.52
C GLU A 49 8.64 1.06 -1.83
N LEU A 50 7.68 1.58 -1.06
CA LEU A 50 6.62 0.79 -0.43
C LEU A 50 5.80 0.02 -1.48
N ALA A 51 5.34 0.71 -2.54
CA ALA A 51 4.57 0.06 -3.60
C ALA A 51 5.38 -1.04 -4.30
N ARG A 52 6.67 -0.80 -4.57
CA ARG A 52 7.58 -1.81 -5.13
C ARG A 52 7.73 -3.01 -4.21
N LEU A 53 7.86 -2.79 -2.90
CA LEU A 53 7.94 -3.86 -1.91
C LEU A 53 6.65 -4.68 -1.87
N LEU A 54 5.49 -4.02 -1.86
CA LEU A 54 4.19 -4.69 -1.90
C LEU A 54 3.98 -5.50 -3.19
N MET A 55 4.48 -5.03 -4.33
CA MET A 55 4.47 -5.79 -5.60
C MET A 55 5.39 -7.00 -5.53
N LYS A 56 6.62 -6.81 -5.03
CA LYS A 56 7.62 -7.87 -4.89
C LYS A 56 7.11 -9.01 -4.02
N GLU A 57 6.42 -8.69 -2.92
CA GLU A 57 5.82 -9.66 -2.00
C GLU A 57 4.48 -10.24 -2.52
N GLU A 58 4.02 -9.81 -3.70
CA GLU A 58 2.74 -10.17 -4.31
C GLU A 58 1.53 -9.85 -3.40
N LEU A 59 1.66 -8.81 -2.59
CA LEU A 59 0.61 -8.36 -1.66
C LEU A 59 -0.40 -7.45 -2.35
N ILE A 60 0.00 -6.80 -3.44
CA ILE A 60 -0.88 -6.02 -4.29
C ILE A 60 -0.94 -6.63 -5.69
N SER A 61 -2.12 -6.57 -6.29
CA SER A 61 -2.38 -6.99 -7.66
C SER A 61 -2.25 -5.80 -8.59
N THR A 62 -1.46 -5.94 -9.65
CA THR A 62 -1.30 -4.93 -10.71
C THR A 62 -1.98 -5.33 -12.01
N LYS A 63 -2.86 -6.34 -11.99
CA LYS A 63 -3.44 -6.94 -13.21
C LYS A 63 -4.38 -6.01 -13.99
N GLY A 64 -4.82 -4.90 -13.42
CA GLY A 64 -5.76 -3.96 -14.04
C GLY A 64 -5.15 -2.61 -14.45
N PHE A 65 -3.84 -2.40 -14.26
CA PHE A 65 -3.21 -1.10 -14.48
C PHE A 65 -1.71 -1.25 -14.74
N LEU A 66 -1.06 -0.21 -15.24
CA LEU A 66 0.37 -0.22 -15.58
C LEU A 66 1.21 0.40 -14.45
N PRO A 67 1.91 -0.39 -13.60
CA PRO A 67 2.73 0.12 -12.50
C PRO A 67 3.74 1.18 -12.94
N SER A 68 4.34 0.99 -14.11
CA SER A 68 5.37 1.87 -14.67
C SER A 68 4.90 3.31 -14.96
N VAL A 69 3.58 3.53 -15.05
CA VAL A 69 2.97 4.86 -15.21
C VAL A 69 2.89 5.58 -13.86
N PHE A 70 2.52 4.85 -12.80
CA PHE A 70 2.22 5.42 -11.50
C PHE A 70 3.41 5.42 -10.52
N LEU A 71 4.39 4.52 -10.70
CA LEU A 71 5.59 4.45 -9.85
C LEU A 71 6.61 5.55 -10.19
N ARG A 72 6.14 6.80 -10.25
CA ARG A 72 6.91 8.00 -10.55
C ARG A 72 6.50 9.12 -9.59
N PRO A 73 7.42 10.03 -9.25
CA PRO A 73 7.07 11.27 -8.55
C PRO A 73 5.92 11.97 -9.29
N GLN A 74 5.00 12.61 -8.56
CA GLN A 74 3.78 13.24 -9.08
C GLN A 74 2.72 12.30 -9.65
N TYR A 75 2.92 10.98 -9.65
CA TYR A 75 1.89 10.02 -10.11
C TYR A 75 1.55 8.97 -9.05
N ILE A 76 2.44 8.74 -8.08
CA ILE A 76 2.26 7.73 -7.04
C ILE A 76 1.03 7.96 -6.17
N HIS A 77 0.61 9.22 -6.00
CA HIS A 77 -0.57 9.56 -5.20
C HIS A 77 -1.87 8.97 -5.79
N ASN A 78 -1.96 8.80 -7.12
CA ASN A 78 -3.12 8.21 -7.80
C ASN A 78 -2.94 6.70 -8.05
N PHE A 79 -1.92 6.07 -7.46
CA PHE A 79 -1.65 4.68 -7.75
C PHE A 79 -2.80 3.80 -7.24
N PRO A 80 -3.51 3.07 -8.13
CA PRO A 80 -4.58 2.18 -7.69
C PRO A 80 -3.96 1.01 -6.94
N ILE A 81 -4.13 1.00 -5.62
CA ILE A 81 -3.73 -0.15 -4.81
C ILE A 81 -4.89 -1.13 -4.83
N VAL A 82 -4.64 -2.37 -5.23
CA VAL A 82 -5.58 -3.49 -5.15
C VAL A 82 -4.91 -4.61 -4.37
N LEU A 83 -5.50 -5.04 -3.25
CA LEU A 83 -4.89 -6.11 -2.46
C LEU A 83 -5.09 -7.47 -3.13
N SER A 84 -4.05 -8.30 -3.10
CA SER A 84 -4.13 -9.66 -3.64
C SER A 84 -4.89 -10.58 -2.68
N ALA A 85 -5.37 -11.72 -3.18
CA ALA A 85 -5.96 -12.77 -2.33
C ALA A 85 -4.98 -13.26 -1.23
N LYS A 86 -3.67 -13.23 -1.52
CA LYS A 86 -2.59 -13.55 -0.56
C LYS A 86 -2.57 -12.55 0.59
N ALA A 87 -2.63 -11.24 0.32
CA ALA A 87 -2.70 -10.21 1.34
C ALA A 87 -3.97 -10.31 2.20
N ILE A 88 -5.13 -10.54 1.57
CA ILE A 88 -6.40 -10.71 2.31
C ILE A 88 -6.35 -11.94 3.22
N LYS A 89 -5.75 -13.05 2.75
CA LYS A 89 -5.56 -14.25 3.57
C LYS A 89 -4.63 -14.00 4.76
N LEU A 90 -3.56 -13.21 4.58
CA LEU A 90 -2.67 -12.80 5.68
C LEU A 90 -3.42 -11.95 6.73
N LEU A 91 -4.24 -10.99 6.29
CA LEU A 91 -5.07 -10.17 7.18
C LEU A 91 -6.03 -11.04 8.01
N ARG A 92 -6.75 -11.96 7.36
CA ARG A 92 -7.70 -12.86 8.02
C ARG A 92 -7.03 -13.85 8.97
N LYS A 93 -5.82 -14.35 8.63
CA LYS A 93 -5.08 -15.29 9.49
C LYS A 93 -4.62 -14.62 10.79
N LYS A 94 -4.25 -13.33 10.75
CA LYS A 94 -3.86 -12.59 11.95
C LYS A 94 -5.07 -12.20 12.82
N GLN A 95 -6.23 -11.92 12.22
CA GLN A 95 -7.47 -11.64 12.97
C GLN A 95 -8.06 -12.88 13.68
N ARG A 96 -7.79 -14.09 13.19
CA ARG A 96 -8.26 -15.36 13.80
C ARG A 96 -7.27 -15.97 14.79
N GLY A 97 -6.13 -15.32 15.04
CA GLY A 97 -5.09 -15.77 15.97
C GLY A 97 -5.08 -14.99 17.28
N GLN A 98 -6.21 -14.39 17.67
CA GLN A 98 -6.47 -13.96 19.05
C GLN A 98 -7.25 -15.05 19.77
#